data_AF-V5I6K3-F1
#
_entry.id   AF-V5I6K3-F1
#
_cell.length_a   1.000
_cell.length_b   1.000
_cell.length_c   1.000
_cell.angle_alpha   90.00
_cell.angle_beta   90.00
_cell.angle_gamma   90.00
#
_symmetry.space_group_name_H-M   'P 1'
#
loop_
_entity.id
_entity.type
_entity.pdbx_description
1 polymer ?
#
loop_
_entity_poly.entity_id
_entity_poly.type
_entity_poly.pdbx_seq_one_letter_code
_entity_poly.pdbx_strand_id
1 'polypeptide(L)'
;KECNSKYKTCSTAEFTCQNFKCIRNQYRCDGEDDCGDHSDEVDCKKENTTCAIPGQFRCNNGQCIDYHLVCNKVSDCSDDSDEPLHCNVDECAKVEIHQCGHKCIDTPTGYYCECNQGYKLLEDGKACS
;
A
#
# COMPACT_ATOMS: atom_id res chain seq x y z
N LYS A 1 3.68 -42.86 -30.09
CA LYS A 1 3.06 -42.16 -28.94
C LYS A 1 3.63 -40.76 -28.93
N GLU A 2 2.91 -39.82 -29.51
CA GLU A 2 3.27 -38.40 -29.50
C GLU A 2 3.14 -37.90 -28.06
N CYS A 3 4.25 -37.46 -27.46
CA CYS A 3 4.22 -36.82 -26.16
C CYS A 3 3.86 -35.36 -26.38
N ASN A 4 2.56 -35.07 -26.49
CA ASN A 4 2.04 -33.71 -26.38
C ASN A 4 2.18 -33.30 -24.90
N SER A 5 3.41 -32.94 -24.51
CA SER A 5 3.72 -32.30 -23.24
C SER A 5 3.12 -30.90 -23.21
N LYS A 6 1.78 -30.82 -23.19
CA LYS A 6 1.10 -29.69 -22.58
C LYS A 6 1.43 -29.78 -21.09
N TYR A 7 2.55 -29.19 -20.70
CA TYR A 7 2.73 -28.76 -19.33
C TYR A 7 1.45 -28.00 -18.99
N LYS A 8 0.72 -28.47 -17.98
CA LYS A 8 -0.48 -27.81 -17.50
C LYS A 8 0.00 -26.55 -16.77
N THR A 9 0.49 -25.59 -17.54
CA THR A 9 0.80 -24.25 -17.08
C THR A 9 -0.53 -23.73 -16.56
N CYS A 10 -0.59 -23.39 -15.27
CA CYS A 10 -1.79 -22.85 -14.66
C CYS A 10 -2.35 -21.73 -15.56
N SER A 11 -3.68 -21.56 -15.60
CA SER A 11 -4.28 -20.52 -16.44
C SER A 11 -3.70 -19.16 -16.08
N THR A 12 -3.80 -18.17 -16.97
CA THR A 12 -3.32 -16.81 -16.70
C THR A 12 -3.92 -16.16 -15.44
N ALA A 13 -5.05 -16.70 -14.95
CA ALA A 13 -5.73 -16.29 -13.72
C ALA A 13 -5.42 -17.18 -12.49
N GLU A 14 -4.46 -18.09 -12.60
CA GLU A 14 -4.08 -19.04 -11.56
C GLU A 14 -2.59 -18.86 -11.20
N PHE A 15 -2.27 -18.91 -9.90
CA PHE A 15 -0.91 -18.91 -9.40
C PHE A 15 -0.37 -20.34 -9.33
N THR A 16 0.89 -20.51 -9.75
CA THR A 16 1.58 -21.81 -9.68
C THR A 16 2.41 -21.85 -8.39
N CYS A 17 2.01 -22.73 -7.49
CA CYS A 17 2.75 -23.08 -6.28
C CYS A 17 4.13 -23.68 -6.57
N GLN A 18 5.01 -23.67 -5.56
CA GLN A 18 6.32 -24.31 -5.67
C GLN A 18 6.20 -25.85 -5.71
N ASN A 19 5.12 -26.42 -5.17
CA ASN A 19 4.75 -27.84 -5.35
C ASN A 19 4.01 -28.12 -6.69
N PHE A 20 4.03 -27.19 -7.65
CA PHE A 20 3.34 -27.30 -8.95
C PHE A 20 1.81 -27.42 -8.87
N LYS A 21 1.21 -27.13 -7.70
CA LYS A 21 -0.24 -26.97 -7.53
C LYS A 21 -0.68 -25.64 -8.17
N CYS A 22 -1.86 -25.63 -8.78
CA CYS A 22 -2.48 -24.39 -9.25
C CYS A 22 -3.54 -23.96 -8.25
N ILE A 23 -3.45 -22.72 -7.80
CA ILE A 23 -4.49 -22.06 -7.01
C ILE A 23 -4.97 -20.83 -7.78
N ARG A 24 -6.15 -20.31 -7.47
CA ARG A 24 -6.60 -19.05 -8.08
C ARG A 24 -5.69 -17.91 -7.63
N ASN A 25 -5.48 -16.93 -8.49
CA ASN A 25 -4.65 -15.76 -8.14
C ASN A 25 -5.19 -14.98 -6.92
N GLN A 26 -6.49 -15.12 -6.62
CA GLN A 26 -7.14 -14.56 -5.42
C GLN A 26 -6.69 -15.20 -4.10
N TYR A 27 -6.19 -16.44 -4.14
CA TYR A 27 -5.67 -17.19 -2.98
C TYR A 27 -4.17 -17.01 -2.81
N ARG A 28 -3.57 -16.11 -3.59
CA ARG A 28 -2.17 -15.76 -3.42
C ARG A 28 -2.10 -14.61 -2.43
N CYS A 29 -1.37 -14.80 -1.33
CA CYS A 29 -1.24 -13.81 -0.26
C CYS A 29 -2.57 -13.50 0.47
N ASP A 30 -3.48 -14.46 0.56
CA ASP A 30 -4.74 -14.26 1.27
C ASP A 30 -4.66 -14.63 2.76
N GLY A 31 -3.52 -15.14 3.20
CA GLY A 31 -3.25 -15.51 4.59
C GLY A 31 -3.64 -16.94 4.92
N GLU A 32 -4.13 -17.72 3.96
CA GLU A 32 -4.37 -19.16 4.09
C GLU A 32 -3.33 -19.96 3.29
N ASP A 33 -3.01 -21.17 3.76
CA ASP A 33 -2.15 -22.09 3.02
C ASP A 33 -2.98 -22.88 2.00
N ASP A 34 -3.42 -22.21 0.95
CA ASP A 34 -4.13 -22.84 -0.16
C ASP A 34 -3.20 -23.75 -0.97
N CYS A 35 -1.91 -23.49 -0.90
CA CYS A 35 -0.89 -24.23 -1.60
C CYS A 35 -0.59 -25.59 -0.93
N GLY A 36 -0.62 -25.65 0.41
CA GLY A 36 -0.25 -26.82 1.21
C GLY A 36 1.26 -26.91 1.49
N ASP A 37 2.03 -25.97 0.93
CA ASP A 37 3.46 -25.79 1.11
C ASP A 37 3.84 -24.33 1.40
N HIS A 38 2.85 -23.48 1.71
CA HIS A 38 2.94 -22.03 1.98
C HIS A 38 3.55 -21.21 0.83
N SER A 39 3.65 -21.76 -0.38
CA SER A 39 4.30 -21.05 -1.49
C SER A 39 3.50 -19.88 -2.05
N ASP A 40 2.20 -19.86 -1.81
CA ASP A 40 1.30 -18.75 -2.02
C ASP A 40 1.54 -17.56 -1.07
N GLU A 41 2.12 -17.83 0.09
CA GLU A 41 2.35 -16.84 1.16
C GLU A 41 3.81 -16.34 1.24
N VAL A 42 4.79 -17.03 0.63
CA VAL A 42 6.23 -16.72 0.78
C VAL A 42 6.81 -15.68 -0.17
N ASP A 43 6.39 -15.63 -1.44
CA ASP A 43 6.84 -14.62 -2.42
C ASP A 43 5.73 -13.61 -2.70
N CYS A 44 5.05 -13.17 -1.64
CA CYS A 44 4.25 -11.97 -1.73
C CYS A 44 5.20 -10.77 -1.79
N LYS A 45 5.77 -10.50 -2.98
CA LYS A 45 6.45 -9.23 -3.25
C LYS A 45 5.43 -8.12 -3.08
N LYS A 46 5.33 -7.66 -1.84
CA LYS A 46 4.77 -6.38 -1.43
C LYS A 46 5.67 -5.33 -2.06
N GLU A 47 5.47 -5.04 -3.33
CA GLU A 47 5.97 -3.80 -3.93
C GLU A 47 5.28 -2.66 -3.19
N ASN A 48 5.88 -2.28 -2.06
CA ASN A 48 5.54 -1.24 -1.07
C ASN A 48 4.53 -1.62 0.01
N THR A 49 5.07 -2.03 1.17
CA THR A 49 4.87 -1.54 2.56
C THR A 49 3.62 -0.70 2.95
N THR A 50 2.49 -0.88 2.29
CA THR A 50 1.24 -0.15 2.57
C THR A 50 0.11 -1.14 2.33
N CYS A 51 -0.35 -1.75 3.43
CA CYS A 51 -1.62 -2.46 3.63
C CYS A 51 -2.11 -3.44 2.54
N ALA A 52 -2.58 -4.63 2.95
CA ALA A 52 -2.88 -5.73 2.03
C ALA A 52 -3.94 -5.40 0.95
N ILE A 53 -4.81 -4.43 1.23
CA ILE A 53 -5.87 -4.01 0.31
C ILE A 53 -5.51 -2.66 -0.34
N PRO A 54 -5.59 -2.52 -1.67
CA PRO A 54 -5.42 -1.24 -2.33
C PRO A 54 -6.48 -0.24 -1.84
N GLY A 55 -6.04 0.95 -1.44
CA GLY A 55 -6.93 1.95 -0.85
C GLY A 55 -7.10 1.82 0.67
N GLN A 56 -6.19 1.15 1.37
CA GLN A 56 -6.09 1.23 2.82
C GLN A 56 -5.10 2.30 3.27
N PHE A 57 -5.45 2.99 4.34
CA PHE A 57 -4.58 3.91 5.06
C PHE A 57 -3.87 3.17 6.19
N ARG A 58 -2.56 3.40 6.30
CA ARG A 58 -1.73 2.85 7.35
C ARG A 58 -1.64 3.84 8.50
N CYS A 59 -2.22 3.50 9.63
CA CYS A 59 -2.06 4.20 10.90
C CYS A 59 -0.59 4.28 11.31
N ASN A 60 -0.23 5.25 12.16
CA ASN A 60 1.13 5.40 12.68
C ASN A 60 1.57 4.16 13.50
N ASN A 61 0.62 3.52 14.19
CA ASN A 61 0.83 2.26 14.91
C ASN A 61 0.96 1.01 13.99
N GLY A 62 0.88 1.19 12.67
CA GLY A 62 0.98 0.10 11.69
C GLY A 62 -0.32 -0.66 11.41
N GLN A 63 -1.43 -0.30 12.08
CA GLN A 63 -2.77 -0.78 11.74
C GLN A 63 -3.18 -0.28 10.35
N CYS A 64 -3.94 -1.09 9.62
CA CYS A 64 -4.48 -0.75 8.30
C CYS A 64 -6.00 -0.58 8.41
N ILE A 65 -6.49 0.58 8.01
CA ILE A 65 -7.92 0.90 7.94
C ILE A 65 -8.29 1.27 6.51
N ASP A 66 -9.57 1.25 6.17
CA ASP A 66 -10.03 1.69 4.86
C ASP A 66 -9.78 3.20 4.67
N TYR A 67 -9.39 3.64 3.47
CA TYR A 67 -9.15 5.06 3.21
C TYR A 67 -10.41 5.92 3.46
N HIS A 68 -11.61 5.36 3.32
CA HIS A 68 -12.86 6.07 3.63
C HIS A 68 -13.08 6.32 5.13
N LEU A 69 -12.36 5.60 6.00
CA LEU A 69 -12.42 5.79 7.45
C LEU A 69 -11.48 6.88 7.91
N VAL A 70 -10.52 7.29 7.07
CA VAL A 70 -9.64 8.40 7.40
C VAL A 70 -10.44 9.68 7.45
N CYS A 71 -10.30 10.44 8.54
CA CYS A 71 -10.97 11.73 8.70
C CYS A 71 -12.50 11.68 8.71
N ASN A 72 -13.10 10.58 9.20
CA ASN A 72 -14.55 10.35 9.18
C ASN A 72 -15.29 10.83 10.45
N LYS A 73 -14.59 11.49 11.38
CA LYS A 73 -15.01 11.87 12.75
C LYS A 73 -15.12 10.71 13.75
N VAL A 74 -14.56 9.55 13.42
CA VAL A 74 -14.43 8.37 14.28
C VAL A 74 -12.98 7.90 14.30
N SER A 75 -12.39 7.76 15.49
CA SER A 75 -11.05 7.18 15.60
C SER A 75 -11.08 5.68 15.39
N ASP A 76 -10.78 5.29 14.14
CA ASP A 76 -10.64 3.92 13.71
C ASP A 76 -9.20 3.41 13.94
N CYS A 77 -8.19 4.27 13.91
CA CYS A 77 -6.86 3.92 14.39
C CYS A 77 -6.81 3.89 15.92
N SER A 78 -6.20 2.85 16.48
CA SER A 78 -5.96 2.72 17.94
C SER A 78 -5.09 3.84 18.55
N ASP A 79 -4.48 4.68 17.72
CA ASP A 79 -3.60 5.80 18.08
C ASP A 79 -4.15 7.14 17.56
N ASP A 80 -5.43 7.17 17.16
CA ASP A 80 -6.14 8.34 16.58
C ASP A 80 -5.43 8.98 15.37
N SER A 81 -4.51 8.26 14.74
CA SER A 81 -3.67 8.76 13.65
C SER A 81 -4.45 9.05 12.36
N ASP A 82 -5.63 8.47 12.22
CA ASP A 82 -6.58 8.71 11.13
C ASP A 82 -7.42 9.98 11.34
N GLU A 83 -7.42 10.53 12.55
CA GLU A 83 -8.32 11.60 12.99
C GLU A 83 -7.58 12.76 13.70
N PRO A 84 -6.58 13.39 13.05
CA PRO A 84 -5.95 14.55 13.64
C PRO A 84 -6.95 15.70 13.83
N LEU A 85 -6.69 16.55 14.83
CA LEU A 85 -7.57 17.67 15.19
C LEU A 85 -7.87 18.62 14.01
N HIS A 86 -6.92 18.74 13.08
CA HIS A 86 -7.09 19.46 11.81
C HIS A 86 -6.89 18.46 10.66
N CYS A 87 -8.00 17.99 10.14
CA CYS A 87 -8.10 16.93 9.15
C CYS A 87 -9.11 17.40 8.09
N ASN A 88 -8.94 17.06 6.81
CA ASN A 88 -9.59 17.67 5.64
C ASN A 88 -9.31 19.19 5.53
N VAL A 89 -8.10 19.62 5.89
CA VAL A 89 -7.64 20.98 5.62
C VAL A 89 -6.71 20.91 4.42
N ASP A 90 -6.84 21.88 3.50
CA ASP A 90 -5.96 21.95 2.34
C ASP A 90 -4.74 22.80 2.72
N GLU A 91 -3.72 22.18 3.30
CA GLU A 91 -2.46 22.86 3.64
C GLU A 91 -1.67 23.25 2.40
N CYS A 92 -1.91 22.58 1.28
CA CYS A 92 -1.32 22.89 -0.01
C CYS A 92 -1.82 24.23 -0.59
N ALA A 93 -3.01 24.69 -0.21
CA ALA A 93 -3.62 25.93 -0.70
C ALA A 93 -2.87 27.17 -0.20
N LYS A 94 -2.05 27.03 0.84
CA LYS A 94 -1.27 28.12 1.41
C LYS A 94 0.21 27.74 1.50
N VAL A 95 1.01 28.33 0.60
CA VAL A 95 2.47 28.18 0.54
C VAL A 95 3.16 28.49 1.87
N GLU A 96 2.57 29.39 2.66
CA GLU A 96 3.04 29.81 3.98
C GLU A 96 2.99 28.67 5.02
N ILE A 97 2.08 27.71 4.82
CA ILE A 97 1.86 26.56 5.71
C ILE A 97 2.78 25.41 5.30
N HIS A 98 2.75 25.00 4.02
CA HIS A 98 3.45 23.78 3.62
C HIS A 98 4.96 23.97 3.42
N GLN A 99 5.42 25.14 2.95
CA GLN A 99 6.85 25.48 2.71
C GLN A 99 7.63 24.43 1.89
N CYS A 100 6.93 23.54 1.17
CA CYS A 100 7.53 22.52 0.32
C CYS A 100 8.35 23.20 -0.79
N GLY A 101 9.57 22.72 -1.00
CA GLY A 101 10.46 23.24 -2.04
C GLY A 101 9.98 22.94 -3.46
N HIS A 102 9.28 21.82 -3.65
CA HIS A 102 8.71 21.41 -4.94
C HIS A 102 7.20 21.15 -4.83
N LYS A 103 6.80 19.89 -4.71
CA LYS A 103 5.40 19.46 -4.79
C LYS A 103 4.86 19.27 -3.38
N CYS A 104 3.73 19.90 -3.07
CA CYS A 104 2.98 19.61 -1.86
C CYS A 104 1.86 18.63 -2.23
N ILE A 105 1.71 17.59 -1.42
CA ILE A 105 0.64 16.60 -1.53
C ILE A 105 -0.25 16.77 -0.33
N ASP A 106 -1.48 17.17 -0.59
CA ASP A 106 -2.54 17.23 0.40
C ASP A 106 -3.01 15.81 0.74
N THR A 107 -3.24 15.56 2.03
CA THR A 107 -3.73 14.29 2.54
C THR A 107 -4.87 14.53 3.51
N PRO A 108 -5.79 13.57 3.69
CA PRO A 108 -6.91 13.77 4.61
C PRO A 108 -6.46 14.13 6.03
N THR A 109 -5.33 13.58 6.48
CA THR A 109 -4.76 13.79 7.82
C THR A 109 -3.74 14.93 7.91
N GLY A 110 -3.43 15.61 6.79
CA GLY A 110 -2.47 16.72 6.78
C GLY A 110 -1.84 16.93 5.40
N TYR A 111 -0.53 17.07 5.33
CA TYR A 111 0.18 17.16 4.04
C TYR A 111 1.59 16.59 4.12
N TYR A 112 2.16 16.26 2.97
CA TYR A 112 3.58 15.94 2.85
C TYR A 112 4.19 16.57 1.60
N CYS A 113 5.51 16.78 1.63
CA CYS A 113 6.24 17.31 0.49
C CYS A 113 6.86 16.18 -0.32
N GLU A 114 6.74 16.27 -1.64
CA GLU A 114 7.36 15.36 -2.59
C GLU A 114 8.30 16.15 -3.51
N CYS A 115 9.40 15.52 -3.88
CA CYS A 115 10.39 16.12 -4.75
C CYS A 115 10.23 15.62 -6.19
N ASN A 116 10.46 16.51 -7.15
CA ASN A 116 10.48 16.16 -8.57
C ASN A 116 11.56 15.11 -8.87
N GLN A 117 11.37 14.37 -9.98
CA GLN A 117 12.29 13.30 -10.40
C GLN A 117 13.73 13.81 -10.50
N GLY A 118 14.63 13.18 -9.75
CA GLY A 118 16.05 13.57 -9.66
C GLY A 118 16.41 14.34 -8.38
N TYR A 119 15.44 14.72 -7.55
CA TYR A 119 15.65 15.40 -6.28
C TYR A 119 15.24 14.51 -5.12
N LYS A 120 15.95 14.61 -3.98
CA LYS A 120 15.64 13.92 -2.74
C LYS A 120 15.11 14.90 -1.70
N LEU A 121 14.11 14.47 -0.94
CA LEU A 121 13.61 15.24 0.20
C LEU A 121 14.70 15.26 1.28
N LEU A 122 15.06 16.46 1.73
CA LEU A 122 16.00 16.68 2.82
C LEU A 122 15.36 16.27 4.16
N GLU A 123 16.18 16.12 5.21
CA GLU A 123 15.73 15.75 6.57
C GLU A 123 14.73 16.76 7.17
N ASP A 124 14.66 17.97 6.62
CA ASP A 124 13.67 19.00 6.98
C ASP A 124 12.23 18.64 6.53
N GLY A 125 12.07 17.63 5.68
CA GLY A 125 10.75 17.19 5.18
C GLY A 125 10.09 18.18 4.22
N LYS A 126 10.79 19.24 3.82
CA LYS A 126 10.28 20.34 3.00
C LYS A 126 11.17 20.67 1.80
N ALA A 127 12.46 20.84 2.04
CA ALA A 127 13.40 21.19 0.98
C ALA A 127 13.78 19.98 0.12
N CYS A 128 13.99 20.22 -1.17
CA CYS A 128 14.41 19.21 -2.14
C CYS A 128 15.77 19.58 -2.72
N SER A 129 16.72 18.65 -2.75
CA SER A 129 18.06 18.86 -3.33
C SER A 129 18.53 17.68 -4.17
#